data_AF-A0A0S7WK24-F1
#
_entry.id   AF-A0A0S7WK24-F1
#
_cell.length_a   1.000
_cell.length_b   1.000
_cell.length_c   1.000
_cell.angle_alpha   90.00
_cell.angle_beta   90.00
_cell.angle_gamma   90.00
#
_symmetry.space_group_name_H-M   'P 1'
#
loop_
_entity.id
_entity.type
_entity.pdbx_description
1 polymer ?
#
loop_
_entity_poly.entity_id
_entity_poly.type
_entity_poly.pdbx_seq_one_letter_code
_entity_poly.pdbx_strand_id
1 'polypeptide(L)' 'MDAVESIEDWHSDLLLDEVNVTFSDTDHIGLQTGRMLRVVVEDGKAGFEYFGPLYVFGKAGFEYFGPLYVFED' A
#
# COMPACT_ATOMS: atom_id res chain seq x y z
N MET A 1 8.78 -9.12 11.08
CA MET A 1 8.27 -7.77 11.32
C MET A 1 9.45 -6.81 11.44
N ASP A 2 10.51 -7.19 12.17
CA ASP A 2 11.78 -6.42 12.25
C ASP A 2 12.38 -6.00 10.89
N ALA A 3 12.35 -6.89 9.89
CA ALA A 3 12.93 -6.60 8.57
C ALA A 3 12.20 -5.52 7.77
N VAL A 4 10.92 -5.22 8.09
CA VAL A 4 10.16 -4.14 7.43
C VAL A 4 10.38 -2.82 8.17
N GLU A 5 10.43 -2.88 9.50
CA GLU A 5 10.70 -1.72 10.37
C GLU A 5 12.14 -1.21 10.25
N SER A 6 13.07 -2.00 9.69
CA SER A 6 14.46 -1.60 9.44
C SER A 6 14.70 -1.05 8.03
N ILE A 7 13.66 -0.87 7.19
CA ILE A 7 13.81 -0.36 5.83
C ILE A 7 13.82 1.17 5.87
N GLU A 8 14.96 1.73 5.51
CA GLU A 8 15.15 3.17 5.31
C GLU A 8 15.50 3.42 3.84
N ASP A 9 15.11 4.60 3.33
CA ASP A 9 15.46 5.05 1.98
C ASP A 9 15.15 4.02 0.87
N TRP A 10 13.95 3.45 0.88
CA TRP A 10 13.58 2.46 -0.14
C TRP A 10 13.53 3.09 -1.53
N HIS A 11 14.22 2.46 -2.47
CA HIS A 11 14.29 2.88 -3.86
C HIS A 11 14.05 1.69 -4.81
N SER A 12 13.46 1.97 -5.96
CA SER A 12 13.13 0.99 -7.00
C SER A 12 13.42 1.59 -8.36
N ASP A 13 13.82 0.77 -9.34
CA ASP A 13 14.13 1.18 -10.71
C ASP A 13 12.97 1.88 -11.44
N LEU A 14 11.75 1.80 -10.89
CA LEU A 14 10.56 2.48 -11.41
C LEU A 14 10.33 3.87 -10.81
N LEU A 15 11.14 4.27 -9.82
CA LEU A 15 11.10 5.60 -9.23
C LEU A 15 12.03 6.54 -10.00
N LEU A 16 11.79 7.85 -9.86
CA LEU A 16 12.70 8.85 -10.40
C LEU A 16 14.00 8.84 -9.58
N ASP A 17 15.12 9.12 -10.26
CA ASP A 17 16.42 9.26 -9.59
C ASP A 17 16.34 10.26 -8.42
N GLU A 18 17.04 9.94 -7.33
CA GLU A 18 17.07 10.70 -6.07
C GLU A 18 15.76 10.74 -5.27
N VAL A 19 14.71 10.02 -5.70
CA VAL A 19 13.46 9.90 -4.93
C VAL A 19 13.49 8.64 -4.08
N ASN A 20 13.55 8.83 -2.77
CA ASN A 20 13.43 7.77 -1.78
C ASN A 20 12.04 7.76 -1.14
N VAL A 21 11.58 6.58 -0.75
CA VAL A 21 10.37 6.40 0.05
C VAL A 21 10.78 5.98 1.45
N THR A 22 10.31 6.72 2.45
CA THR A 22 10.38 6.33 3.86
C THR A 22 8.99 5.96 4.35
N PHE A 23 8.92 4.92 5.16
CA PHE A 23 7.69 4.46 5.79
C PHE A 23 7.73 4.84 7.27
N SER A 24 6.59 5.23 7.84
CA SER A 24 6.52 5.44 9.28
C SER A 24 6.51 4.10 10.01
N ASP A 25 6.93 4.08 11.27
CA ASP A 25 6.92 2.88 12.13
C ASP A 25 5.55 2.20 12.24
N THR A 26 4.48 2.94 11.96
CA THR A 26 3.09 2.48 11.98
C THR A 26 2.55 2.11 10.59
N ASP A 27 3.22 2.49 9.50
CA ASP A 27 2.75 2.25 8.14
C ASP A 27 3.27 0.92 7.60
N HIS A 28 2.51 -0.13 7.90
CA HIS A 28 2.73 -1.45 7.32
C HIS A 28 1.98 -1.68 6.00
N ILE A 29 1.18 -0.71 5.55
CA ILE A 29 0.33 -0.89 4.37
C ILE A 29 1.18 -0.91 3.10
N GLY A 30 2.20 -0.05 3.02
CA GLY A 30 3.05 0.06 1.83
C GLY A 30 3.77 -1.22 1.41
N LEU A 31 4.19 -2.04 2.37
CA LEU A 31 5.05 -3.20 2.14
C LEU A 31 4.41 -4.55 2.48
N GLN A 32 3.41 -4.57 3.36
CA GLN A 32 2.82 -5.82 3.87
C GLN A 32 1.39 -6.05 3.36
N THR A 33 0.89 -5.22 2.45
CA THR A 33 -0.49 -5.29 2.00
C THR A 33 -0.65 -5.29 0.48
N GLY A 34 -1.38 -6.27 -0.03
CA GLY A 34 -1.92 -6.27 -1.39
C GLY A 34 -3.26 -5.54 -1.44
N ARG A 35 -3.29 -4.40 -2.13
CA ARG A 35 -4.51 -3.58 -2.30
C ARG A 35 -5.10 -3.78 -3.69
N MET A 36 -6.41 -4.01 -3.74
CA MET A 36 -7.15 -4.07 -5.00
C MET A 36 -7.56 -2.65 -5.40
N LEU A 37 -6.95 -2.14 -6.47
CA LEU A 37 -7.13 -0.78 -6.96
C LEU A 37 -7.73 -0.78 -8.37
N ARG A 38 -8.82 -0.06 -8.58
CA ARG A 38 -9.48 0.13 -9.87
C ARG A 38 -9.07 1.49 -10.40
N VAL A 39 -8.65 1.51 -11.67
CA VAL A 39 -8.45 2.78 -12.39
C VAL A 39 -9.81 3.41 -12.66
N VAL A 40 -9.97 4.66 -12.26
CA VAL A 40 -11.11 5.52 -12.59
C VAL A 40 -10.62 6.76 -13.33
N VAL A 41 -11.46 7.31 -14.20
CA VAL A 41 -11.17 8.56 -14.91
C VAL A 41 -12.31 9.52 -14.65
N GLU A 42 -12.01 10.61 -13.96
CA GLU A 42 -12.95 11.68 -13.65
C GLU A 42 -12.39 12.99 -14.21
N ASP A 43 -13.20 13.73 -14.96
CA ASP A 43 -12.81 15.00 -15.60
C ASP A 43 -11.49 14.92 -16.39
N GLY A 44 -11.25 13.76 -17.02
CA GLY A 44 -10.04 13.50 -17.82
C GLY A 44 -8.76 13.25 -16.99
N LYS A 45 -8.87 13.15 -15.66
CA LYS A 45 -7.77 12.80 -14.76
C LYS A 45 -7.91 11.35 -14.30
N ALA A 46 -6.82 10.59 -14.40
CA ALA A 46 -6.77 9.23 -13.91
C ALA A 46 -6.56 9.21 -12.38
N GLY A 47 -7.37 8.42 -11.69
CA GLY A 47 -7.26 8.13 -10.26
C GLY A 47 -7.36 6.63 -9.99
N PHE A 48 -7.11 6.24 -8.75
CA PHE A 48 -7.28 4.88 -8.27
C PHE A 48 -8.29 4.86 -7.14
N GLU A 49 -9.28 3.98 -7.23
CA GLU A 49 -10.24 3.71 -6.16
C GLU A 49 -10.03 2.31 -5.59
N TYR A 50 -10.22 2.17 -4.29
CA TYR A 50 -10.27 0.86 -3.66
C TYR A 50 -11.50 0.09 -4.11
N PHE A 51 -11.30 -1.15 -4.52
CA PHE A 51 -12.41 -2.06 -4.78
C PHE A 51 -12.10 -3.44 -4.23
N GLY A 52 -12.88 -3.91 -3.27
CA GLY A 52 -12.73 -5.24 -2.70
C GLY A 52 -11.78 -5.31 -1.49
N PRO A 53 -11.35 -6.52 -1.12
CA PRO A 53 -10.69 -6.78 0.16
C PRO A 53 -9.21 -6.41 0.17
N LEU A 54 -8.71 -6.20 1.39
CA LEU A 54 -7.30 -5.96 1.68
C LEU A 54 -6.62 -7.29 2.05
N TYR A 55 -5.53 -7.64 1.36
CA TYR A 55 -4.75 -8.85 1.64
C TYR A 55 -3.50 -8.50 2.44
N VAL A 56 -3.34 -9.06 3.63
CA VAL A 56 -2.13 -8.84 4.44
C VAL A 56 -1.19 -10.03 4.28
N PHE A 57 0.09 -9.76 4.00
CA PHE A 57 1.12 -10.77 3.83
C PHE A 57 1.77 -11.12 5.18
N GLY A 58 1.28 -12.20 5.80
CA GLY A 58 1.77 -12.72 7.07
C GLY A 58 2.61 -14.01 6.93
N LYS A 59 3.21 -14.44 8.04
CA LYS A 59 4.07 -15.64 8.13
C LYS A 59 3.34 -16.97 7.85
N ALA A 60 2.00 -16.96 7.85
CA ALA A 60 1.14 -18.14 7.69
C ALA A 60 0.40 -18.22 6.34
N GLY A 61 0.63 -17.28 5.41
CA GLY A 61 -0.09 -17.19 4.14
C GLY A 61 -1.07 -16.01 4.09
N PHE A 62 -1.96 -16.00 3.09
CA PHE A 62 -2.93 -14.93 2.86
C PHE A 62 -4.00 -14.90 3.96
N GLU A 63 -4.10 -13.80 4.71
CA GLU A 63 -5.20 -13.56 5.65
C GLU A 63 -6.15 -12.47 5.10
N TYR A 64 -7.45 -12.76 5.16
CA TYR A 64 -8.54 -11.89 4.70
C TYR A 64 -8.97 -10.97 5.84
N PHE A 65 -8.84 -9.65 5.67
CA PHE A 65 -9.21 -8.66 6.69
C PHE A 65 -10.53 -7.90 6.39
N GLY A 66 -11.28 -8.30 5.37
CA GLY A 66 -12.54 -7.64 5.01
C GLY A 66 -12.38 -6.32 4.24
N PRO A 67 -13.50 -5.62 3.93
CA PRO A 67 -13.46 -4.31 3.27
C PRO A 67 -13.01 -3.21 4.25
N LEU A 68 -12.14 -2.30 3.78
CA LEU A 68 -11.73 -1.12 4.52
C LEU A 68 -12.82 -0.05 4.41
N TYR A 69 -13.48 0.27 5.52
CA TYR A 69 -14.38 1.42 5.59
C TYR A 69 -13.55 2.65 5.95
N VAL A 70 -13.39 3.58 4.99
CA VAL A 70 -12.88 4.92 5.25
C VAL A 70 -14.04 5.73 5.82
N PHE A 71 -13.98 6.05 7.11
CA PHE A 71 -14.90 7.02 7.71
C PHE A 71 -14.24 8.39 7.56
N GLU A 72 -14.87 9.26 6.77
CA GLU A 72 -14.58 10.69 6.81
C GLU A 72 -15.32 11.27 8.03
N ASP A 73 -14.61 12.02 8.88
CA ASP A 73 -15.17 12.79 10.01
C ASP A 73 -16.06 13.96 9.53
#